data_AF-A0A7Y1VTV6-F1
#
_entry.id   AF-A0A7Y1VTV6-F1
#
_cell.length_a   1.000
_cell.length_b   1.000
_cell.length_c   1.000
_cell.angle_alpha   90.00
_cell.angle_beta   90.00
_cell.angle_gamma   90.00
#
_symmetry.space_group_name_H-M   'P 1'
#
loop_
_entity.id
_entity.type
_entity.pdbx_description
1 polymer ?
#
loop_
_entity_poly.entity_id
_entity_poly.type
_entity_poly.pdbx_seq_one_letter_code
_entity_poly.pdbx_strand_id
1 'polypeptide(L)'
;MEFGADIRLFRERLNLDIAWYNRRTNDQIIQVPLDPTSGFISQTTNLGEVQNQGIELLVSVTPIRTADFSWDVNLNYSKNENEVISLGETESTSLVLNSAYNIEMRAEPGKPLGAIYAPQRATTAEGA
;
A
#
# COMPACT_ATOMS: atom_id res chain seq x y z
N MET A 1 8.89 -1.83 -11.73
CA MET A 1 10.22 -2.45 -11.74
C MET A 1 10.35 -3.31 -10.51
N GLU A 2 11.03 -4.43 -10.64
CA GLU A 2 11.21 -5.41 -9.57
C GLU A 2 12.63 -5.97 -9.69
N PHE A 3 13.29 -6.15 -8.55
CA PHE A 3 14.59 -6.79 -8.46
C PHE A 3 14.51 -7.80 -7.33
N GLY A 4 14.93 -9.04 -7.61
CA GLY A 4 14.91 -10.10 -6.61
C GLY A 4 16.08 -11.05 -6.76
N ALA A 5 16.30 -11.84 -5.73
CA ALA A 5 17.30 -12.89 -5.69
C ALA A 5 16.76 -14.10 -4.92
N ASP A 6 16.87 -15.27 -5.53
CA ASP A 6 16.68 -16.58 -4.88
C ASP A 6 18.07 -17.19 -4.64
N ILE A 7 18.38 -17.45 -3.37
CA ILE A 7 19.68 -17.98 -2.93
C ILE A 7 19.44 -19.26 -2.13
N ARG A 8 20.04 -20.36 -2.58
CA ARG A 8 19.97 -21.67 -1.93
C ARG A 8 21.35 -22.16 -1.55
N LEU A 9 21.55 -22.42 -0.27
CA LEU A 9 22.85 -22.82 0.29
C LEU A 9 22.75 -24.12 1.09
N PHE A 10 23.90 -24.76 1.27
CA PHE A 10 24.06 -25.92 2.16
C PHE A 10 23.11 -27.10 1.87
N ARG A 11 22.91 -27.42 0.57
CA ARG A 11 21.94 -28.43 0.12
C ARG A 11 20.51 -28.07 0.56
N GLU A 12 20.12 -26.83 0.27
CA GLU A 12 18.79 -26.27 0.56
C GLU A 12 18.41 -26.31 2.04
N ARG A 13 19.41 -26.17 2.93
CA ARG A 13 19.19 -25.99 4.37
C ARG A 13 19.08 -24.52 4.76
N LEU A 14 19.46 -23.62 3.86
CA LEU A 14 19.21 -22.19 3.95
C LEU A 14 18.72 -21.74 2.58
N ASN A 15 17.47 -21.29 2.52
CA ASN A 15 16.88 -20.65 1.36
C ASN A 15 16.52 -19.22 1.75
N LEU A 16 16.93 -18.28 0.91
CA LEU A 16 16.70 -16.86 1.07
C LEU A 16 16.11 -16.34 -0.24
N ASP A 17 14.90 -15.82 -0.18
CA ASP A 17 14.23 -15.13 -1.28
C ASP A 17 14.01 -13.69 -0.82
N ILE A 18 14.57 -12.75 -1.58
CA ILE A 18 14.42 -11.31 -1.34
C ILE A 18 13.93 -10.68 -2.62
N ALA A 19 12.90 -9.86 -2.50
CA ALA A 19 12.43 -9.00 -3.56
C ALA A 19 12.36 -7.55 -3.09
N TRP A 20 12.73 -6.63 -3.97
CA TRP A 20 12.38 -5.23 -3.90
C TRP A 20 11.54 -4.89 -5.12
N TYR A 21 10.47 -4.14 -4.92
CA TYR A 21 9.61 -3.71 -6.01
C TYR A 21 9.31 -2.21 -5.92
N ASN A 22 9.06 -1.64 -7.09
CA ASN A 22 8.52 -0.30 -7.27
C ASN A 22 7.54 -0.36 -8.45
N ARG A 23 6.26 -0.37 -8.12
CA ARG A 23 5.14 -0.49 -9.05
C ARG A 23 4.40 0.85 -9.11
N ARG A 24 4.29 1.42 -10.30
CA ARG A 24 3.40 2.55 -10.59
C ARG A 24 2.20 2.02 -11.35
N THR A 25 1.01 2.27 -10.83
CA THR A 25 -0.26 1.92 -11.47
C THR A 25 -0.89 3.21 -11.95
N ASN A 26 -1.11 3.29 -13.26
CA ASN A 26 -1.74 4.43 -13.91
C ASN A 26 -3.19 4.11 -14.24
N ASP A 27 -4.01 5.15 -14.35
CA ASP A 27 -5.37 5.09 -14.88
C ASP A 27 -6.25 4.05 -14.20
N GLN A 28 -6.12 3.94 -12.87
CA GLN A 28 -7.02 3.10 -12.11
C GLN A 28 -8.43 3.70 -12.20
N ILE A 29 -9.34 2.97 -12.85
CA ILE A 29 -10.73 3.37 -12.98
C ILE A 29 -11.39 3.28 -11.61
N ILE A 30 -11.82 4.43 -11.08
CA ILE A 30 -12.52 4.53 -9.81
C ILE A 30 -13.82 5.30 -9.99
N GLN A 31 -14.78 5.02 -9.11
CA GLN A 31 -16.00 5.78 -8.99
C GLN A 31 -15.82 6.80 -7.86
N VAL A 32 -15.84 8.09 -8.19
CA VAL A 32 -15.69 9.18 -7.23
C VAL A 32 -17.05 9.83 -7.01
N PRO A 33 -17.47 10.11 -5.76
CA PRO A 33 -18.66 10.90 -5.48
C PRO A 33 -18.56 12.29 -6.13
N LEU A 34 -19.64 12.75 -6.75
CA LEU A 34 -19.75 14.10 -7.28
C LEU A 34 -20.68 14.95 -6.43
N ASP A 35 -20.53 16.27 -6.53
CA ASP A 35 -21.51 17.21 -5.99
C ASP A 35 -22.87 16.96 -6.68
N PRO A 36 -23.96 16.69 -5.92
CA PRO A 36 -25.28 16.46 -6.49
C PRO A 36 -25.80 17.61 -7.37
N THR A 37 -25.30 18.83 -7.20
CA THR A 37 -25.63 19.99 -8.07
C THR A 37 -25.23 19.77 -9.53
N SER A 38 -24.28 18.87 -9.79
CA SER A 38 -23.93 18.43 -11.15
C SER A 38 -25.04 17.62 -11.84
N GLY A 39 -26.06 17.17 -11.10
CA GLY A 39 -27.11 16.27 -11.58
C GLY A 39 -26.74 14.78 -11.49
N PHE A 40 -25.52 14.46 -11.01
CA PHE A 40 -25.03 13.10 -10.80
C PHE A 40 -24.50 12.93 -9.38
N ILE A 41 -24.56 11.70 -8.85
CA ILE A 41 -24.05 11.36 -7.51
C ILE A 41 -22.61 10.84 -7.53
N SER A 42 -22.11 10.45 -8.71
CA SER A 42 -20.76 9.92 -8.89
C SER A 42 -20.34 9.98 -10.36
N GLN A 43 -19.04 9.98 -10.60
CA GLN A 43 -18.44 9.83 -11.92
C GLN A 43 -17.33 8.78 -11.88
N THR A 44 -17.26 7.99 -12.95
CA THR A 44 -16.13 7.10 -13.21
C THR A 44 -15.01 7.91 -13.83
N THR A 45 -13.85 7.95 -13.17
CA THR A 45 -12.66 8.66 -13.64
C THR A 45 -11.40 7.84 -13.42
N ASN A 46 -10.32 8.20 -14.11
CA ASN A 46 -8.99 7.67 -13.84
C ASN A 46 -8.42 8.37 -12.60
N LEU A 47 -8.10 7.60 -11.56
CA LEU A 47 -7.51 8.10 -10.30
C LEU A 47 -6.13 8.75 -10.50
N GLY A 48 -5.56 8.71 -11.71
CA GLY A 48 -4.20 9.16 -11.97
C GLY A 48 -3.17 8.06 -11.70
N GLU A 49 -2.10 8.40 -10.99
CA GLU A 49 -0.97 7.50 -10.74
C GLU A 49 -0.82 7.21 -9.25
N VAL A 50 -0.69 5.93 -8.90
CA VAL A 50 -0.41 5.45 -7.56
C VAL A 50 0.85 4.60 -7.58
N GLN A 51 1.77 4.88 -6.67
CA GLN A 51 3.00 4.12 -6.48
C GLN A 51 2.89 3.19 -5.28
N ASN A 52 3.31 1.93 -5.46
CA ASN A 52 3.56 0.95 -4.43
C ASN A 52 5.03 0.55 -4.48
N GLN A 53 5.78 0.73 -3.41
CA GLN A 53 7.16 0.29 -3.32
C GLN A 53 7.39 -0.46 -2.02
N GLY A 54 8.28 -1.44 -2.04
CA GLY A 54 8.46 -2.28 -0.88
C GLY A 54 9.56 -3.31 -1.01
N ILE A 55 9.74 -4.02 0.09
CA ILE A 55 10.61 -5.18 0.20
C ILE A 55 9.83 -6.39 0.69
N GLU A 56 10.17 -7.55 0.17
CA GLU A 56 9.69 -8.85 0.60
C GLU A 56 10.90 -9.74 0.88
N LEU A 57 10.81 -10.51 1.96
CA LEU A 57 11.85 -11.40 2.43
C LEU A 57 11.20 -12.70 2.89
N LEU A 58 11.68 -13.82 2.37
CA LEU A 58 11.37 -15.14 2.84
C LEU A 58 12.68 -15.86 3.18
N VAL A 59 12.76 -16.38 4.40
CA VAL A 59 13.90 -17.13 4.91
C VAL A 59 13.41 -18.49 5.38
N SER A 60 13.98 -19.55 4.82
CA SER A 60 13.76 -20.91 5.27
C SER A 60 15.09 -21.50 5.73
N VAL A 61 15.13 -22.02 6.95
CA VAL A 61 16.32 -22.64 7.53
C VAL A 61 15.96 -24.00 8.10
N THR A 62 16.74 -25.03 7.78
CA THR A 62 16.70 -26.33 8.45
C THR A 62 17.94 -26.47 9.36
N PRO A 63 17.97 -25.86 10.56
CA PRO A 63 19.14 -25.87 11.43
C PRO A 63 19.57 -27.27 11.89
N ILE A 64 18.64 -28.22 12.00
CA ILE A 64 18.94 -29.62 12.36
C ILE A 64 18.30 -30.55 11.33
N ARG A 65 19.10 -31.44 10.73
CA ARG A 65 18.63 -32.50 9.82
C ARG A 65 19.45 -33.78 10.07
N THR A 66 18.86 -34.75 10.74
CA THR A 66 19.39 -36.11 10.98
C THR A 66 18.46 -37.15 10.35
N ALA A 67 18.76 -38.44 10.51
CA ALA A 67 17.90 -39.52 10.00
C ALA A 67 16.53 -39.57 10.69
N ASP A 68 16.50 -39.30 12.00
CA ASP A 68 15.30 -39.45 12.83
C ASP A 68 14.63 -38.11 13.17
N PHE A 69 15.25 -36.97 12.83
CA PHE A 69 14.76 -35.65 13.21
C PHE A 69 15.14 -34.55 12.22
N SER A 70 14.17 -33.71 11.86
CA SER A 70 14.36 -32.46 11.14
C SER A 70 13.68 -31.33 11.91
N TRP A 71 14.34 -30.18 11.98
CA TRP A 71 13.73 -28.95 12.46
C TRP A 71 13.83 -27.88 11.39
N ASP A 72 12.69 -27.39 10.96
CA ASP A 72 12.53 -26.40 9.90
C ASP A 72 11.93 -25.11 10.48
N VAL A 73 12.54 -23.98 10.13
CA VAL A 73 12.16 -22.64 10.57
C VAL A 73 11.92 -21.79 9.33
N ASN A 74 10.73 -21.18 9.25
CA ASN A 74 10.35 -20.31 8.14
C ASN A 74 9.95 -18.94 8.67
N LEU A 75 10.52 -17.89 8.08
CA LEU A 75 10.23 -16.49 8.39
C LEU A 75 9.86 -15.78 7.09
N ASN A 76 8.73 -15.07 7.11
CA ASN A 76 8.37 -14.13 6.06
C ASN A 76 8.33 -12.72 6.65
N TYR A 77 8.69 -11.74 5.83
CA TYR A 77 8.62 -10.32 6.15
C TYR A 77 8.25 -9.55 4.88
N SER A 78 7.31 -8.63 5.01
CA SER A 78 6.94 -7.72 3.94
C SER A 78 6.73 -6.32 4.48
N LYS A 79 7.14 -5.33 3.69
CA LYS A 79 6.87 -3.92 3.95
C LYS A 79 6.53 -3.23 2.63
N ASN A 80 5.31 -2.71 2.55
CA ASN A 80 4.84 -1.91 1.43
C ASN A 80 4.58 -0.47 1.88
N GLU A 81 5.09 0.49 1.14
CA GLU A 81 4.70 1.89 1.20
C GLU A 81 3.91 2.22 -0.07
N ASN A 82 2.77 2.87 0.09
CA ASN A 82 1.93 3.32 -1.00
C ASN A 82 1.82 4.85 -0.97
N GLU A 83 1.81 5.48 -2.14
CA GLU A 83 1.71 6.92 -2.30
C GLU A 83 0.87 7.25 -3.55
N VAL A 84 -0.07 8.17 -3.41
CA VAL A 84 -0.76 8.80 -4.55
C VAL A 84 0.20 9.81 -5.16
N ILE A 85 0.54 9.64 -6.44
CA ILE A 85 1.47 10.51 -7.16
C ILE A 85 0.71 11.65 -7.85
N SER A 86 -0.44 11.35 -8.46
CA SER A 86 -1.30 12.33 -9.12
C SER A 86 -2.75 11.86 -9.12
N LEU A 87 -3.69 12.79 -9.29
CA LEU A 87 -5.13 12.51 -9.35
C LEU A 87 -5.69 12.53 -10.78
N GLY A 88 -4.84 12.33 -11.79
CA GLY A 88 -5.23 12.39 -13.20
C GLY A 88 -5.49 13.82 -13.67
N GLU A 89 -6.47 14.01 -14.56
CA GLU A 89 -6.85 15.32 -15.10
C GLU A 89 -7.80 16.13 -14.20
N THR A 90 -7.94 15.76 -12.92
CA THR A 90 -8.77 16.54 -11.99
C THR A 90 -8.03 17.79 -11.50
N GLU A 91 -8.73 18.91 -11.43
CA GLU A 91 -8.28 20.13 -10.75
C GLU A 91 -8.35 20.00 -9.21
N SER A 92 -8.88 18.88 -8.70
CA SER A 92 -9.05 18.65 -7.27
C SER A 92 -7.71 18.30 -6.61
N THR A 93 -7.43 18.91 -5.46
CA THR A 93 -6.24 18.57 -4.65
C THR A 93 -6.45 17.31 -3.81
N SER A 94 -7.68 16.80 -3.72
CA SER A 94 -8.05 15.60 -2.97
C SER A 94 -9.34 14.99 -3.51
N LEU A 95 -9.46 13.67 -3.50
CA LEU A 95 -10.67 12.93 -3.86
C LEU A 95 -11.16 12.11 -2.67
N VAL A 96 -12.45 12.19 -2.34
CA VAL A 96 -13.09 11.33 -1.34
C VAL A 96 -13.39 9.99 -1.99
N LEU A 97 -12.73 8.92 -1.53
CA LEU A 97 -12.93 7.55 -2.01
C LEU A 97 -14.10 6.87 -1.30
N ASN A 98 -14.30 7.20 -0.02
CA ASN A 98 -15.41 6.70 0.79
C ASN A 98 -15.65 7.67 1.96
N SER A 99 -16.87 7.72 2.47
CA SER A 99 -17.21 8.49 3.66
C SER A 99 -18.27 7.76 4.49
N ALA A 100 -18.07 7.72 5.82
CA ALA A 100 -19.04 7.21 6.78
C ALA A 100 -18.90 7.93 8.13
N TYR A 101 -20.01 8.35 8.73
CA TYR A 101 -20.04 8.96 10.08
C TYR A 101 -19.02 10.12 10.29
N ASN A 102 -18.92 11.05 9.33
CA ASN A 102 -17.94 12.16 9.30
C ASN A 102 -16.45 11.75 9.19
N ILE A 103 -16.17 10.48 8.90
CA ILE A 103 -14.83 10.01 8.56
C ILE A 103 -14.74 9.86 7.05
N GLU A 104 -13.68 10.40 6.47
CA GLU A 104 -13.45 10.35 5.03
C GLU A 104 -12.16 9.61 4.72
N MET A 105 -12.25 8.68 3.79
CA MET A 105 -11.10 8.05 3.17
C MET A 105 -10.79 8.81 1.89
N ARG A 106 -9.59 9.39 1.79
CA ARG A 106 -9.21 10.27 0.70
C ARG A 106 -8.01 9.74 -0.10
N ALA A 107 -7.96 10.10 -1.37
CA ALA A 107 -6.75 10.10 -2.18
C ALA A 107 -6.24 11.54 -2.29
N GLU A 108 -4.96 11.75 -1.98
CA GLU A 108 -4.32 13.06 -1.99
C GLU A 108 -2.86 12.88 -2.41
N PRO A 109 -2.36 13.63 -3.42
CA PRO A 109 -0.98 13.54 -3.84
C PRO A 109 0.01 13.68 -2.68
N GLY A 110 0.99 12.79 -2.59
CA GLY A 110 1.97 12.75 -1.50
C GLY A 110 1.50 12.03 -0.23
N LYS A 111 0.31 11.43 -0.22
CA LYS A 111 -0.23 10.64 0.89
C LYS A 111 -0.46 9.18 0.48
N PRO A 112 -0.52 8.24 1.44
CA PRO A 112 -1.00 6.90 1.16
C PRO A 112 -2.41 6.92 0.57
N LEU A 113 -2.65 6.04 -0.41
CA LEU A 113 -3.99 5.79 -0.89
C LEU A 113 -4.87 5.34 0.28
N GLY A 114 -6.00 6.02 0.47
CA GLY A 114 -6.90 5.75 1.57
C GLY A 114 -6.51 6.42 2.89
N ALA A 115 -5.82 7.56 2.83
CA ALA A 115 -5.59 8.40 3.99
C ALA A 115 -6.93 8.75 4.69
N ILE A 116 -6.99 8.53 6.00
CA ILE A 116 -8.21 8.70 6.78
C ILE A 116 -8.20 10.08 7.45
N TYR A 117 -9.26 10.84 7.20
CA TYR A 117 -9.52 12.14 7.80
C TYR A 117 -10.72 12.00 8.72
N ALA A 118 -10.57 12.47 9.96
CA ALA A 118 -11.61 12.44 10.98
C ALA A 118 -11.69 13.80 11.67
N PRO A 119 -12.85 14.17 12.25
CA PRO A 119 -12.98 15.41 12.99
C PRO A 119 -12.03 15.40 14.19
N GLN A 120 -11.23 16.45 14.31
CA GLN A 120 -10.39 16.69 15.49
C GLN A 120 -11.04 17.76 16.35
N ARG A 121 -10.96 17.61 17.68
CA ARG A 121 -11.36 18.69 18.58
C ARG A 121 -10.47 19.91 18.33
N ALA A 122 -11.08 21.09 18.27
CA ALA A 122 -10.30 22.31 18.28
C ALA A 122 -9.46 22.36 19.56
N THR A 123 -8.17 22.60 19.41
CA THR A 123 -7.24 22.77 20.53
C THR A 123 -6.73 24.21 20.56
N THR A 124 -6.57 24.76 21.75
CA THR A 124 -5.82 26.00 21.97
C THR A 124 -4.33 25.82 21.65
N ALA A 125 -3.57 26.91 21.62
CA ALA A 125 -2.10 26.85 21.47
C ALA A 125 -1.44 26.06 22.61
N GLU A 126 -2.07 25.98 23.78
CA GLU A 126 -1.64 25.16 24.91
C GLU A 126 -2.08 23.68 24.83
N GLY A 127 -2.83 23.27 23.79
CA GLY A 127 -3.22 21.87 23.57
C GLY A 127 -4.42 21.40 24.39
N ALA A 128 -5.16 22.30 25.03
CA ALA A 128 -6.43 22.03 25.70
C ALA A 128 -7.64 22.43 24.84
#